data_AF-A0A653IZP0-F1
#
_entry.id   AF-A0A653IZP0-F1
#
_cell.length_a   1.000
_cell.length_b   1.000
_cell.length_c   1.000
_cell.angle_alpha   90.00
_cell.angle_beta   90.00
_cell.angle_gamma   90.00
#
_symmetry.space_group_name_H-M   'P 1'
#
loop_
_entity.id
_entity.type
_entity.pdbx_description
1 polymer ?
#
loop_
_entity_poly.entity_id
_entity_poly.type
_entity_poly.pdbx_seq_one_letter_code
_entity_poly.pdbx_strand_id
1 'polypeptide(L)' 'MRLTSTLFGGGDWHWSFRNPDGMLVADCGGYKDRVECAAAAEALRLQACHATIASHE' A
#
# COMPACT_ATOMS: atom_id res chain seq x y z
N MET A 1 2.05 -6.27 11.67
CA MET A 1 1.89 -5.77 10.29
C MET A 1 1.52 -4.30 10.37
N ARG A 2 2.22 -3.43 9.65
CA ARG A 2 2.02 -1.98 9.72
C ARG A 2 1.90 -1.42 8.31
N LEU A 3 0.85 -0.62 8.10
CA LEU A 3 0.59 0.11 6.86
C LEU A 3 0.93 1.58 7.12
N THR A 4 1.85 2.15 6.35
CA THR A 4 2.32 3.52 6.55
C THR A 4 2.18 4.31 5.26
N SER A 5 1.42 5.41 5.28
CA SER A 5 1.33 6.37 4.18
C SER A 5 2.35 7.49 4.41
N THR A 6 3.27 7.66 3.47
CA THR A 6 4.36 8.65 3.53
C THR A 6 4.34 9.48 2.25
N LEU A 7 4.48 10.79 2.38
CA LEU A 7 4.68 11.69 1.24
C LEU A 7 6.11 11.46 0.70
N PHE A 8 6.22 11.00 -0.54
CA PHE A 8 7.52 10.82 -1.21
C PHE A 8 7.94 12.14 -1.86
N GLY A 9 9.23 12.46 -1.79
CA GLY A 9 9.80 13.70 -2.33
C GLY A 9 9.53 13.81 -3.83
N GLY A 10 8.61 14.70 -4.20
CA GLY A 10 8.06 14.82 -5.56
C GLY A 10 6.61 15.30 -5.59
N GLY A 11 5.87 15.10 -4.49
CA GLY A 11 4.45 15.46 -4.37
C GLY A 11 3.52 14.24 -4.34
N ASP A 12 4.06 13.05 -4.58
CA ASP A 12 3.32 11.80 -4.62
C ASP A 12 3.24 11.13 -3.24
N TRP A 13 2.06 10.61 -2.92
CA TRP A 13 1.76 9.82 -1.74
C TRP A 13 1.96 8.33 -2.03
N HIS A 14 2.73 7.68 -1.17
CA HIS A 14 3.06 6.29 -1.28
C HIS A 14 2.60 5.59 0.00
N TRP A 15 2.08 4.37 -0.09
CA TRP A 15 1.89 3.51 1.07
C TRP A 15 2.81 2.30 0.97
N SER A 16 3.38 1.93 2.11
CA SER A 16 4.21 0.74 2.24
C SER A 16 3.60 -0.17 3.29
N PHE A 17 3.53 -1.46 2.98
CA PHE A 17 3.09 -2.52 3.88
C PHE A 17 4.30 -3.33 4.33
N ARG A 18 4.55 -3.31 5.65
CA ARG A 18 5.67 -4.02 6.27
C ARG A 18 5.19 -5.10 7.22
N ASN A 19 5.90 -6.22 7.22
CA ASN A 19 5.68 -7.30 8.19
C ASN A 19 6.16 -6.85 9.60
N PRO A 20 5.90 -7.62 10.66
CA PRO A 20 6.36 -7.30 12.02
C PRO A 20 7.89 -7.20 12.14
N ASP A 21 8.63 -7.92 11.29
CA ASP A 21 10.09 -7.93 11.24
C ASP A 21 10.66 -6.65 10.58
N GLY A 22 9.80 -5.82 9.98
CA GLY A 22 10.18 -4.60 9.28
C GLY A 22 10.48 -4.79 7.79
N MET A 23 10.38 -6.01 7.27
CA MET A 23 10.55 -6.32 5.86
C MET A 23 9.37 -5.77 5.03
N LEU A 24 9.70 -5.17 3.88
CA LEU A 24 8.72 -4.68 2.92
C LEU A 24 8.02 -5.87 2.23
N VAL A 25 6.69 -5.90 2.33
CA VAL A 25 5.85 -6.94 1.70
C VAL A 25 5.19 -6.40 0.44
N ALA A 26 4.73 -5.15 0.47
CA ALA A 26 4.17 -4.47 -0.68
C ALA A 26 4.44 -2.96 -0.58
N ASP A 27 4.64 -2.34 -1.72
CA ASP A 27 4.76 -0.90 -1.88
C ASP A 27 3.84 -0.46 -3.02
N CYS A 28 3.27 0.72 -2.90
CA CYS A 28 2.67 1.40 -4.03
C CYS A 28 3.19 2.84 -4.10
N GLY A 29 3.27 3.38 -5.32
CA GLY A 29 3.62 4.76 -5.55
C GLY A 29 2.62 5.50 -6.43
N GLY A 30 2.74 6.84 -6.45
CA GLY A 30 2.12 7.70 -7.46
C GLY A 30 0.72 8.22 -7.16
N TYR A 31 0.28 8.25 -5.90
CA TYR A 31 -0.98 8.92 -5.58
C TYR A 31 -0.76 10.43 -5.45
N LYS A 32 -1.38 11.22 -6.32
CA LYS A 32 -1.39 12.69 -6.25
C LYS A 32 -2.05 13.21 -4.95
N ASP A 33 -2.94 12.42 -4.36
CA ASP A 33 -3.73 12.81 -3.20
C ASP A 33 -3.59 11.85 -2.00
N ARG A 34 -3.45 12.41 -0.80
CA ARG A 34 -3.38 11.66 0.45
C ARG A 34 -4.62 10.80 0.68
N VAL A 35 -5.79 11.31 0.31
CA VAL A 35 -7.08 10.64 0.53
C VAL A 35 -7.19 9.42 -0.36
N GLU A 36 -6.82 9.51 -1.64
CA GLU A 36 -6.74 8.36 -2.54
C GLU A 36 -5.73 7.32 -2.03
N CYS A 37 -4.55 7.77 -1.60
CA CYS A 37 -3.55 6.88 -1.01
C CYS A 37 -4.10 6.13 0.21
N ALA A 38 -4.79 6.82 1.12
CA ALA A 38 -5.38 6.22 2.31
C ALA A 38 -6.53 5.26 1.96
N ALA A 39 -7.40 5.64 1.03
CA ALA A 39 -8.51 4.81 0.56
C ALA A 39 -8.00 3.52 -0.12
N ALA A 40 -6.95 3.62 -0.95
CA ALA A 40 -6.31 2.45 -1.56
C ALA A 40 -5.70 1.52 -0.50
N ALA A 41 -5.04 2.09 0.50
CA ALA A 41 -4.44 1.34 1.60
C ALA A 41 -5.52 0.63 2.46
N GLU A 42 -6.66 1.29 2.70
CA GLU A 42 -7.79 0.72 3.42
C GLU A 42 -8.53 -0.35 2.60
N ALA A 43 -8.73 -0.11 1.30
CA ALA A 43 -9.27 -1.09 0.37
C ALA A 43 -8.39 -2.34 0.31
N LEU A 44 -7.06 -2.18 0.27
CA LEU A 44 -6.12 -3.30 0.36
C LEU A 44 -6.32 -4.06 1.69
N ARG A 45 -6.40 -3.37 2.82
CA ARG A 45 -6.62 -4.03 4.12
C ARG A 45 -7.95 -4.81 4.17
N LEU A 46 -9.01 -4.29 3.58
CA LEU A 46 -10.34 -4.92 3.55
C LEU A 46 -10.42 -6.08 2.56
N GLN A 47 -9.75 -5.98 1.41
CA GLN A 47 -9.84 -6.97 0.33
C GLN A 47 -8.69 -7.98 0.32
N ALA A 48 -7.57 -7.71 1.00
CA ALA A 48 -6.42 -8.61 1.04
C ALA A 48 -6.76 -10.00 1.58
N CYS A 49 -7.73 -10.11 2.51
CA CYS A 49 -8.20 -11.40 2.99
C CYS A 49 -9.00 -12.20 1.95
N HIS A 50 -9.58 -11.53 0.94
CA HIS A 50 -10.33 -12.14 -0.15
C HIS A 50 -9.56 -12.15 -1.48
N ALA A 51 -8.33 -11.62 -1.49
CA ALA A 51 -7.54 -11.52 -2.70
C ALA A 51 -7.18 -12.91 -3.21
N THR A 52 -7.55 -13.19 -4.46
CA THR A 52 -7.12 -14.41 -5.14
C THR A 52 -5.74 -14.18 -5.75
N ILE A 53 -4.82 -15.12 -5.53
CA ILE A 53 -3.50 -15.07 -6.15
C ILE A 53 -3.67 -15.46 -7.61
N ALA A 54 -3.53 -14.48 -8.50
CA ALA A 54 -3.44 -14.70 -9.93
C ALA A 54 -1.99 -14.48 -10.37
N SER A 55 -1.35 -15.54 -10.86
CA SER A 55 -0.07 -15.46 -11.56
C SER A 55 -0.35 -15.33 -13.06
N HIS A 56 0.20 -14.30 -13.69
CA HIS A 56 0.27 -14.23 -15.14
C HIS A 56 1.69 -14.61 -15.56
N GLU A 57 1.82 -15.68 -16.33
CA GLU A 57 3.06 -16.07 -17.02
C GLU A 57 3.29 -15.25 -18.28
#